data_AF-A0A3B0ZW90-F1
#
_entry.id   AF-A0A3B0ZW90-F1
#
_cell.length_a   1.000
_cell.length_b   1.000
_cell.length_c   1.000
_cell.angle_alpha   90.00
_cell.angle_beta   90.00
_cell.angle_gamma   90.00
#
_symmetry.space_group_name_H-M   'P 1'
#
loop_
_entity.id
_entity.type
_entity.pdbx_description
1 polymer ?
#
loop_
_entity_poly.entity_id
_entity_poly.type
_entity_poly.pdbx_seq_one_letter_code
_entity_poly.pdbx_strand_id
1 'polypeptide(L)'
;MKINHIGIARHLRFVPILLVIFSMLSIAANAGASREHKKHDGKKKWKKSIVIKTPVYAAIGGEFSDDPYNPSITIKIPAGALSENAKLIVKRKKKAHEPGGTLTASGAVYKILLKKAHHNKKDKTHLKLHHPIEIALATDSAPQHPQLGEVAIYRNGGWTRMMANFYRASDSMVLTRTKSTKLSLRAVFRTLQARSGPEVDRGRELYMNETWGDEALWGDFFELHKVLNAVTPTDAVNIGAQIDITKVPQFIVDVMLSDDFAAKQAALQDPAVAKILMAADAVIGVKGVYDDPNNPTVMTSVGLSCAICHVKVTPTSFQLEAGADPVPLPIGFPVLGPPNNDLDAGLLLSFTPRVQTGSENVNITEYQTWGPGRVDPRFFPNNPFNDHVFNPSSIPQHWNYIDLAEQGYAATWIGVLQTRPDNHSLASAPECGIDLVLDRNGAWGTPNASIKNIEIGNPLPQEFLDRLVVADSAEPGNDLRKQDLLDVEAFLQSIVSPAPGPFDEAKAEHGWRLFYGKANCAACHSSGEGTGAEGKYFTNIVENPPQGLLSIGIKTPGLRGLMVTAPYFHDGSAATLADVVKRYTSPDIPEVPDLYDDEQAALVEYMKSL
;
A
#
# COMPACT_ATOMS: atom_id res chain seq x y z
N MET A 1 -60.29 14.16 32.04
CA MET A 1 -60.45 13.79 33.47
C MET A 1 -59.11 14.01 34.17
N LYS A 2 -58.99 14.63 35.35
CA LYS A 2 -59.59 14.30 36.68
C LYS A 2 -59.09 12.95 37.25
N ILE A 3 -58.69 12.80 38.51
CA ILE A 3 -58.27 13.73 39.59
C ILE A 3 -57.73 12.87 40.77
N ASN A 4 -56.62 13.25 41.45
CA ASN A 4 -56.31 13.12 42.90
C ASN A 4 -56.42 11.73 43.61
N HIS A 5 -56.02 11.47 44.88
CA HIS A 5 -55.02 11.98 45.86
C HIS A 5 -54.95 10.95 47.05
N ILE A 6 -54.28 11.33 48.16
CA ILE A 6 -54.41 10.81 49.55
C ILE A 6 -53.56 9.55 49.85
N GLY A 7 -52.75 9.48 50.93
CA GLY A 7 -52.31 10.54 51.88
C GLY A 7 -51.82 10.01 53.26
N ILE A 8 -51.15 10.87 54.05
CA ILE A 8 -50.98 10.81 55.53
C ILE A 8 -50.07 9.65 56.06
N ALA A 9 -48.80 9.83 56.45
CA ALA A 9 -48.22 10.42 57.70
C ALA A 9 -48.61 9.67 59.01
N ARG A 10 -47.76 9.42 60.03
CA ARG A 10 -46.42 9.90 60.51
C ARG A 10 -45.50 8.67 60.77
N HIS A 11 -44.43 8.58 61.61
CA HIS A 11 -43.68 9.36 62.64
C HIS A 11 -42.17 9.01 62.52
N LEU A 12 -41.18 9.88 62.83
CA LEU A 12 -40.45 10.05 64.11
C LEU A 12 -40.06 8.74 64.86
N ARG A 13 -38.80 8.46 65.26
CA ARG A 13 -37.54 9.26 65.34
C ARG A 13 -36.29 8.37 65.09
N PHE A 14 -35.19 8.92 64.58
CA PHE A 14 -33.84 9.00 65.23
C PHE A 14 -32.77 9.54 64.24
N VAL A 15 -31.73 10.19 64.80
CA VAL A 15 -30.61 10.94 64.17
C VAL A 15 -29.46 10.87 65.23
N PRO A 16 -28.13 10.94 64.95
CA PRO A 16 -27.51 11.78 63.91
C PRO A 16 -26.15 11.31 63.29
N ILE A 17 -25.47 12.26 62.61
CA ILE A 17 -24.03 12.31 62.23
C ILE A 17 -23.59 11.41 61.05
N LEU A 18 -22.81 11.87 60.06
CA LEU A 18 -22.60 13.22 59.49
C LEU A 18 -21.89 13.04 58.11
N LEU A 19 -22.32 13.74 57.05
CA LEU A 19 -21.53 13.80 55.80
C LEU A 19 -20.38 14.81 55.95
N VAL A 20 -19.19 14.47 55.42
CA VAL A 20 -18.08 15.41 55.25
C VAL A 20 -17.79 15.59 53.77
N ILE A 21 -18.05 16.80 53.28
CA ILE A 21 -17.61 17.27 51.96
C ILE A 21 -16.13 17.66 52.08
N PHE A 22 -15.27 17.21 51.16
CA PHE A 22 -13.92 17.74 51.04
C PHE A 22 -13.80 18.69 49.86
N SER A 23 -13.46 19.94 50.17
CA SER A 23 -13.27 21.02 49.19
C SER A 23 -11.95 20.88 48.44
N MET A 24 -11.92 21.39 47.20
CA MET A 24 -10.66 21.78 46.57
C MET A 24 -9.92 22.81 47.44
N LEU A 25 -8.59 22.76 47.49
CA LEU A 25 -7.74 23.85 47.94
C LEU A 25 -6.87 24.34 46.79
N SER A 26 -7.23 25.47 46.20
CA SER A 26 -6.31 26.29 45.42
C SER A 26 -5.51 27.18 46.38
N ILE A 27 -4.20 26.99 46.46
CA ILE A 27 -3.32 27.89 47.24
C ILE A 27 -2.73 28.94 46.29
N ALA A 28 -3.26 30.16 46.38
CA ALA A 28 -2.71 31.32 45.68
C ALA A 28 -1.33 31.71 46.29
N ALA A 29 -0.35 32.00 45.43
CA ALA A 29 0.95 32.49 45.87
C ALA A 29 0.86 33.95 46.34
N ASN A 30 1.52 34.26 47.46
CA ASN A 30 1.36 35.54 48.15
C ASN A 30 2.03 36.71 47.39
N ALA A 31 1.38 37.88 47.37
CA ALA A 31 1.89 39.09 46.73
C ALA A 31 2.71 39.93 47.72
N GLY A 32 3.96 40.25 47.37
CA GLY A 32 4.84 41.12 48.16
C GLY A 32 5.65 42.03 47.25
N ALA A 33 5.44 43.35 47.37
CA ALA A 33 6.00 44.34 46.45
C ALA A 33 7.33 44.95 46.93
N SER A 34 8.24 45.14 45.97
CA SER A 34 9.34 46.13 45.92
C SER A 34 10.13 46.49 47.18
N ARG A 35 11.44 46.21 47.13
CA ARG A 35 12.47 47.25 47.36
C ARG A 35 13.63 47.05 46.38
N GLU A 36 14.11 48.14 45.78
CA GLU A 36 15.28 48.09 44.88
C GLU A 36 16.58 47.89 45.65
N HIS A 37 17.52 47.14 45.07
CA HIS A 37 18.95 47.42 45.21
C HIS A 37 19.69 47.04 43.92
N LYS A 38 20.37 48.03 43.32
CA LYS A 38 21.21 47.84 42.13
C LYS A 38 22.60 47.34 42.55
N LYS A 39 23.04 46.16 42.04
CA LYS A 39 24.31 45.99 41.29
C LYS A 39 24.61 44.54 40.86
N HIS A 40 25.39 44.44 39.77
CA HIS A 40 26.18 43.32 39.28
C HIS A 40 25.73 41.85 39.53
N ASP A 41 25.29 41.17 38.46
CA ASP A 41 25.97 39.93 38.07
C ASP A 41 25.92 39.66 36.55
N GLY A 42 27.08 39.41 35.94
CA GLY A 42 27.25 39.21 34.50
C GLY A 42 27.05 37.77 34.04
N LYS A 43 25.91 37.12 34.35
CA LYS A 43 25.73 35.66 34.11
C LYS A 43 24.58 35.27 33.17
N LYS A 44 24.97 35.03 31.91
CA LYS A 44 24.39 34.06 30.94
C LYS A 44 22.93 34.27 30.45
N LYS A 45 22.79 34.87 29.25
CA LYS A 45 21.58 34.88 28.37
C LYS A 45 21.11 33.48 27.87
N TRP A 46 21.49 32.38 28.51
CA TRP A 46 21.33 31.00 28.02
C TRP A 46 19.97 30.33 28.33
N LYS A 47 19.01 31.03 28.94
CA LYS A 47 17.73 30.42 29.36
C LYS A 47 16.69 30.24 28.23
N LYS A 48 16.65 31.12 27.21
CA LYS A 48 15.56 31.20 26.19
C LYS A 48 15.53 30.08 25.12
N SER A 49 16.15 28.94 25.33
CA SER A 49 16.14 27.81 24.37
C SER A 49 15.98 26.43 25.00
N ILE A 50 15.88 26.33 26.33
CA ILE A 50 15.46 25.10 27.01
C ILE A 50 13.96 25.22 27.22
N VAL A 51 13.21 24.24 26.74
CA VAL A 51 11.74 24.21 26.85
C VAL A 51 11.28 23.23 27.92
N ILE A 52 11.80 21.99 27.90
CA ILE A 52 11.56 20.98 28.95
C ILE A 52 12.86 20.75 29.73
N LYS A 53 12.79 20.69 31.06
CA LYS A 53 13.94 20.43 31.94
C LYS A 53 13.56 19.80 33.29
N THR A 54 13.13 18.55 33.25
CA THR A 54 12.54 17.83 34.39
C THR A 54 13.36 16.59 34.80
N PRO A 55 13.36 16.15 36.07
CA PRO A 55 13.73 14.77 36.40
C PRO A 55 12.75 13.77 35.76
N VAL A 56 13.20 12.54 35.53
CA VAL A 56 12.37 11.41 35.10
C VAL A 56 12.75 10.20 35.94
N TYR A 57 11.79 9.57 36.59
CA TYR A 57 12.03 8.42 37.46
C TYR A 57 11.88 7.13 36.66
N ALA A 58 12.89 6.24 36.68
CA ALA A 58 12.91 5.06 35.82
C ALA A 58 11.72 4.11 36.05
N ALA A 59 11.31 3.94 37.31
CA ALA A 59 10.20 3.06 37.69
C ALA A 59 8.81 3.58 37.27
N ILE A 60 8.67 4.87 36.93
CA ILE A 60 7.37 5.51 36.67
C ILE A 60 7.29 6.07 35.23
N GLY A 61 8.41 6.54 34.68
CA GLY A 61 8.43 7.22 33.39
C GLY A 61 7.79 8.61 33.47
N GLY A 62 6.89 8.91 32.55
CA GLY A 62 6.05 10.11 32.52
C GLY A 62 5.86 10.67 31.11
N GLU A 63 4.93 11.62 30.97
CA GLU A 63 4.69 12.38 29.74
C GLU A 63 5.06 13.86 29.96
N PHE A 64 5.74 14.46 28.98
CA PHE A 64 6.39 15.76 29.14
C PHE A 64 6.29 16.61 27.86
N SER A 65 5.63 17.77 27.95
CA SER A 65 5.43 18.68 26.82
C SER A 65 6.07 20.05 27.05
N ASP A 66 6.30 20.83 25.97
CA ASP A 66 6.82 22.21 26.10
C ASP A 66 5.78 23.27 26.47
N ASP A 67 4.50 22.99 26.19
CA ASP A 67 3.33 23.70 26.71
C ASP A 67 2.25 22.67 27.11
N PRO A 68 1.50 22.87 28.21
CA PRO A 68 0.50 21.90 28.68
C PRO A 68 -0.89 22.05 28.03
N TYR A 69 -1.10 23.06 27.17
CA TYR A 69 -2.38 23.32 26.49
C TYR A 69 -2.27 23.28 24.96
N ASN A 70 -1.12 23.69 24.41
CA ASN A 70 -0.84 23.65 22.97
C ASN A 70 0.60 23.15 22.70
N PRO A 71 0.85 21.84 22.87
CA PRO A 71 2.19 21.28 22.84
C PRO A 71 2.80 21.31 21.43
N SER A 72 3.97 21.94 21.27
CA SER A 72 4.75 21.87 20.03
C SER A 72 5.68 20.64 20.00
N ILE A 73 6.01 20.10 21.18
CA ILE A 73 6.58 18.76 21.36
C ILE A 73 6.01 18.11 22.63
N THR A 74 5.66 16.83 22.52
CA THR A 74 5.35 15.94 23.65
C THR A 74 6.30 14.74 23.63
N ILE A 75 6.81 14.33 24.79
CA ILE A 75 7.68 13.15 24.95
C ILE A 75 7.09 12.24 26.02
N LYS A 76 6.76 11.01 25.63
CA LYS A 76 6.21 9.96 26.48
C LYS A 76 7.29 8.93 26.77
N ILE A 77 7.61 8.74 28.04
CA ILE A 77 8.62 7.80 28.52
C ILE A 77 7.90 6.73 29.33
N PRO A 78 7.80 5.47 28.86
CA PRO A 78 7.14 4.41 29.62
C PRO A 78 7.83 4.13 30.96
N ALA A 79 7.07 3.59 31.93
CA ALA A 79 7.64 2.99 33.12
C ALA A 79 8.62 1.87 32.73
N GLY A 80 9.75 1.75 33.45
CA GLY A 80 10.81 0.79 33.14
C GLY A 80 11.63 1.09 31.88
N ALA A 81 11.28 2.10 31.07
CA ALA A 81 12.00 2.39 29.83
C ALA A 81 13.47 2.78 30.05
N LEU A 82 13.79 3.46 31.16
CA LEU A 82 15.13 3.96 31.48
C LEU A 82 15.88 2.99 32.39
N SER A 83 17.18 2.80 32.15
CA SER A 83 18.03 1.94 33.02
C SER A 83 18.25 2.51 34.43
N GLU A 84 17.99 3.80 34.65
CA GLU A 84 18.10 4.50 35.94
C GLU A 84 17.42 5.87 35.88
N ASN A 85 17.24 6.51 37.04
CA ASN A 85 16.65 7.85 37.13
C ASN A 85 17.43 8.86 36.28
N ALA A 86 16.69 9.62 35.47
CA ALA A 86 17.24 10.50 34.45
C ALA A 86 16.83 11.96 34.65
N LYS A 87 17.35 12.81 33.77
CA LYS A 87 16.95 14.20 33.58
C LYS A 87 16.71 14.45 32.10
N LEU A 88 15.47 14.75 31.75
CA LEU A 88 15.07 15.15 30.40
C LEU A 88 15.43 16.63 30.20
N ILE A 89 16.10 16.93 29.08
CA ILE A 89 16.43 18.29 28.66
C ILE A 89 16.10 18.42 27.17
N VAL A 90 15.07 19.20 26.84
CA VAL A 90 14.66 19.49 25.46
C VAL A 90 15.01 20.93 25.13
N LYS A 91 15.53 21.17 23.92
CA LYS A 91 15.92 22.49 23.43
C LYS A 91 15.40 22.78 22.04
N ARG A 92 14.48 23.74 21.90
CA ARG A 92 14.06 24.29 20.61
C ARG A 92 15.23 25.08 19.98
N LYS A 93 15.54 24.81 18.72
CA LYS A 93 16.59 25.50 17.94
C LYS A 93 16.00 26.72 17.23
N LYS A 94 16.73 27.83 17.21
CA LYS A 94 16.40 29.05 16.43
C LYS A 94 16.95 29.07 15.00
N LYS A 95 17.94 28.22 14.73
CA LYS A 95 18.52 27.97 13.41
C LYS A 95 18.90 26.49 13.34
N ALA A 96 18.64 25.89 12.19
CA ALA A 96 19.03 24.55 11.82
C ALA A 96 19.51 24.57 10.36
N HIS A 97 19.90 23.41 9.84
CA HIS A 97 19.91 23.19 8.41
C HIS A 97 18.48 22.84 8.01
N GLU A 98 18.04 23.25 6.83
CA GLU A 98 16.79 22.72 6.27
C GLU A 98 17.01 21.29 5.76
N PRO A 99 15.95 20.48 5.65
CA PRO A 99 15.99 19.23 4.90
C PRO A 99 16.22 19.49 3.40
N GLY A 100 16.50 18.44 2.65
CA GLY A 100 16.66 18.46 1.20
C GLY A 100 16.25 17.12 0.60
N GLY A 101 16.31 16.99 -0.73
CA GLY A 101 15.68 15.89 -1.44
C GLY A 101 14.15 15.97 -1.30
N THR A 102 13.51 14.83 -1.08
CA THR A 102 12.05 14.65 -0.96
C THR A 102 11.42 15.30 0.29
N LEU A 103 12.25 15.73 1.25
CA LEU A 103 11.84 16.19 2.58
C LEU A 103 11.70 17.72 2.65
N THR A 104 10.48 18.21 2.91
CA THR A 104 10.17 19.62 3.18
C THR A 104 10.11 19.90 4.68
N ALA A 105 10.55 21.10 5.08
CA ALA A 105 10.49 21.57 6.46
C ALA A 105 9.03 21.74 6.94
N SER A 106 8.67 21.12 8.06
CA SER A 106 7.42 21.41 8.78
C SER A 106 7.68 21.44 10.29
N GLY A 107 7.25 22.49 10.97
CA GLY A 107 7.45 22.64 12.41
C GLY A 107 8.91 22.81 12.84
N ALA A 108 9.10 22.82 14.16
CA ALA A 108 10.34 23.26 14.78
C ALA A 108 11.37 22.15 15.08
N VAL A 109 12.64 22.56 15.12
CA VAL A 109 13.76 21.65 15.40
C VAL A 109 14.04 21.56 16.90
N TYR A 110 13.99 20.34 17.45
CA TYR A 110 14.17 20.05 18.88
C TYR A 110 15.37 19.15 19.15
N LYS A 111 16.31 19.61 19.98
CA LYS A 111 17.42 18.79 20.50
C LYS A 111 17.04 18.19 21.84
N ILE A 112 16.85 16.87 21.86
CA ILE A 112 16.39 16.08 23.00
C ILE A 112 17.59 15.36 23.62
N LEU A 113 17.66 15.37 24.94
CA LEU A 113 18.77 14.83 25.71
C LEU A 113 18.30 14.27 27.06
N LEU A 114 18.33 12.95 27.18
CA LEU A 114 18.23 12.22 28.43
C LEU A 114 19.63 11.97 29.00
N LYS A 115 19.79 12.16 30.30
CA LYS A 115 21.04 11.94 31.05
C LYS A 115 20.75 11.35 32.42
N LYS A 116 21.68 10.57 32.97
CA LYS A 116 21.65 10.12 34.38
C LYS A 116 21.37 11.32 35.31
N ALA A 117 20.51 11.14 36.30
CA ALA A 117 20.21 12.18 37.30
C ALA A 117 21.44 12.50 38.16
N HIS A 118 22.24 11.48 38.50
CA HIS A 118 23.48 11.59 39.26
C HIS A 118 24.68 11.31 38.33
N HIS A 119 25.54 12.30 38.11
CA HIS A 119 26.70 12.19 37.22
C HIS A 119 28.00 11.95 38.02
N ASN A 120 28.19 10.73 38.50
CA ASN A 120 29.47 10.33 39.09
C ASN A 120 30.57 10.34 38.00
N LYS A 121 31.66 11.11 38.18
CA LYS A 121 32.77 11.16 37.20
C LYS A 121 33.53 9.85 37.04
N LYS A 122 33.45 8.93 38.02
CA LYS A 122 34.06 7.59 37.94
C LYS A 122 33.17 6.59 37.21
N ASP A 123 31.86 6.83 37.15
CA ASP A 123 30.92 6.00 36.40
C ASP A 123 30.94 6.41 34.93
N LYS A 124 31.47 5.51 34.08
CA LYS A 124 31.51 5.69 32.63
C LYS A 124 30.30 5.09 31.91
N THR A 125 29.42 4.37 32.61
CA THR A 125 28.26 3.72 31.98
C THR A 125 27.32 4.75 31.36
N HIS A 126 26.63 4.36 30.30
CA HIS A 126 25.67 5.24 29.62
C HIS A 126 24.25 4.87 30.03
N LEU A 127 23.40 5.89 30.22
CA LEU A 127 21.96 5.71 30.38
C LEU A 127 21.42 4.96 29.15
N LYS A 128 20.79 3.80 29.37
CA LYS A 128 20.17 2.99 28.32
C LYS A 128 18.66 3.20 28.31
N LEU A 129 18.06 2.97 27.14
CA LEU A 129 16.62 2.79 26.98
C LEU A 129 16.34 1.32 26.66
N HIS A 130 15.67 0.63 27.59
CA HIS A 130 15.23 -0.75 27.44
C HIS A 130 14.05 -0.83 26.47
N HIS A 131 13.05 0.02 26.70
CA HIS A 131 11.88 0.22 25.84
C HIS A 131 12.01 1.54 25.07
N PRO A 132 11.39 1.67 23.88
CA PRO A 132 11.37 2.95 23.17
C PRO A 132 10.63 4.04 23.97
N ILE A 133 11.07 5.29 23.82
CA ILE A 133 10.27 6.47 24.15
C ILE A 133 9.50 6.90 22.91
N GLU A 134 8.36 7.56 23.11
CA GLU A 134 7.55 8.14 22.03
C GLU A 134 7.72 9.67 22.04
N ILE A 135 7.75 10.28 20.86
CA ILE A 135 7.94 11.71 20.68
C ILE A 135 6.95 12.18 19.63
N ALA A 136 6.05 13.09 19.99
CA ALA A 136 5.15 13.79 19.08
C ALA A 136 5.71 15.18 18.78
N LEU A 137 5.71 15.60 17.52
CA LEU A 137 6.14 16.93 17.06
C LEU A 137 5.03 17.58 16.25
N ALA A 138 4.65 18.81 16.59
CA ALA A 138 3.67 19.57 15.81
C ALA A 138 4.23 19.98 14.43
N THR A 139 3.39 19.88 13.40
CA THR A 139 3.63 20.40 12.05
C THR A 139 3.08 21.82 11.90
N ASP A 140 3.51 22.56 10.88
CA ASP A 140 2.98 23.92 10.62
C ASP A 140 1.61 23.91 9.88
N SER A 141 1.22 22.75 9.35
CA SER A 141 -0.06 22.47 8.68
C SER A 141 -0.35 20.96 8.69
N ALA A 142 -1.47 20.54 8.08
CA ALA A 142 -1.59 19.17 7.58
C ALA A 142 -0.72 18.95 6.32
N PRO A 143 -0.19 17.73 6.10
CA PRO A 143 0.35 17.33 4.80
C PRO A 143 -0.79 17.18 3.78
N GLN A 144 -0.50 17.42 2.50
CA GLN A 144 -1.44 17.18 1.39
C GLN A 144 -0.86 16.10 0.47
N HIS A 145 -1.57 14.98 0.29
CA HIS A 145 -1.12 13.88 -0.57
C HIS A 145 -0.70 14.38 -1.96
N PRO A 146 0.50 14.03 -2.49
CA PRO A 146 1.40 12.93 -2.11
C PRO A 146 2.39 13.21 -0.96
N GLN A 147 2.15 14.20 -0.11
CA GLN A 147 2.93 14.40 1.12
C GLN A 147 2.52 13.45 2.24
N LEU A 148 3.51 12.92 2.97
CA LEU A 148 3.37 12.17 4.22
C LEU A 148 4.02 12.93 5.38
N GLY A 149 3.36 12.94 6.54
CA GLY A 149 3.89 13.53 7.76
C GLY A 149 4.89 12.60 8.45
N GLU A 150 6.17 12.96 8.46
CA GLU A 150 7.25 12.15 9.04
C GLU A 150 8.09 12.93 10.08
N VAL A 151 8.78 12.23 10.97
CA VAL A 151 9.85 12.82 11.79
C VAL A 151 11.20 12.59 11.12
N ALA A 152 11.99 13.64 10.96
CA ALA A 152 13.39 13.55 10.56
C ALA A 152 14.34 13.70 11.76
N ILE A 153 15.45 12.95 11.73
CA ILE A 153 16.56 13.02 12.69
C ILE A 153 17.83 13.56 12.02
N TYR A 154 18.47 14.55 12.65
CA TYR A 154 19.70 15.15 12.14
C TYR A 154 20.94 14.33 12.51
N ARG A 155 21.59 13.73 11.51
CA ARG A 155 22.80 12.89 11.62
C ARG A 155 23.73 13.14 10.45
N ASN A 156 25.03 12.93 10.64
CA ASN A 156 26.07 12.96 9.60
C ASN A 156 26.13 14.23 8.71
N GLY A 157 25.50 15.34 9.13
CA GLY A 157 25.44 16.60 8.37
C GLY A 157 24.11 16.86 7.66
N GLY A 158 23.22 15.86 7.57
CA GLY A 158 21.92 15.96 6.93
C GLY A 158 20.75 15.59 7.83
N TRP A 159 19.56 15.61 7.25
CA TRP A 159 18.33 15.07 7.83
C TRP A 159 18.03 13.72 7.20
N THR A 160 17.71 12.72 8.02
CA THR A 160 17.26 11.39 7.58
C THR A 160 15.91 11.13 8.25
N ARG A 161 14.94 10.56 7.55
CA ARG A 161 13.67 10.18 8.17
C ARG A 161 13.85 9.15 9.29
N MET A 162 12.87 9.09 10.19
CA MET A 162 12.70 8.00 11.15
C MET A 162 11.78 6.93 10.55
N MET A 163 11.89 5.69 11.05
CA MET A 163 11.20 4.53 10.45
C MET A 163 9.77 4.34 10.98
N ALA A 164 9.57 4.55 12.28
CA ALA A 164 8.25 4.55 12.88
C ALA A 164 7.72 5.99 12.89
N ASN A 165 6.80 6.29 11.98
CA ASN A 165 6.04 7.55 11.95
C ASN A 165 4.54 7.23 12.05
N PHE A 166 3.76 8.14 12.62
CA PHE A 166 2.30 8.16 12.50
C PHE A 166 1.86 9.62 12.51
N TYR A 167 1.04 10.05 11.55
CA TYR A 167 0.53 11.41 11.50
C TYR A 167 -0.86 11.47 12.13
N ARG A 168 -0.98 12.23 13.22
CA ARG A 168 -2.23 12.53 13.90
C ARG A 168 -2.78 13.85 13.37
N ALA A 169 -3.89 13.79 12.65
CA ALA A 169 -4.54 14.94 12.05
C ALA A 169 -5.30 15.78 13.09
N SER A 170 -5.88 15.15 14.13
CA SER A 170 -6.71 15.83 15.13
C SER A 170 -6.01 16.96 15.91
N ASP A 171 -4.69 16.89 16.10
CA ASP A 171 -3.87 17.97 16.67
C ASP A 171 -2.66 18.37 15.82
N SER A 172 -2.58 17.88 14.58
CA SER A 172 -1.47 18.10 13.64
C SER A 172 -0.09 17.79 14.23
N MET A 173 0.03 16.61 14.85
CA MET A 173 1.31 16.09 15.35
C MET A 173 1.75 14.84 14.61
N VAL A 174 3.04 14.73 14.31
CA VAL A 174 3.65 13.46 13.88
C VAL A 174 4.37 12.79 15.05
N LEU A 175 4.05 11.52 15.28
CA LEU A 175 4.59 10.68 16.34
C LEU A 175 5.74 9.82 15.81
N THR A 176 6.76 9.60 16.64
CA THR A 176 7.85 8.64 16.37
C THR A 176 8.31 7.89 17.62
N ARG A 177 8.94 6.72 17.47
CA ARG A 177 9.51 5.91 18.57
C ARG A 177 11.04 5.85 18.50
N THR A 178 11.73 5.85 19.64
CA THR A 178 13.20 5.70 19.67
C THR A 178 13.78 5.11 20.95
N LYS A 179 14.88 4.34 20.83
CA LYS A 179 15.75 3.96 21.96
C LYS A 179 17.01 4.85 22.09
N SER A 180 17.08 5.96 21.33
CA SER A 180 18.19 6.92 21.44
C SER A 180 18.01 7.89 22.61
N THR A 181 19.08 8.18 23.37
CA THR A 181 19.04 9.12 24.52
C THR A 181 19.53 10.54 24.19
N LYS A 182 20.09 10.75 22.99
CA LYS A 182 20.63 12.04 22.50
C LYS A 182 20.37 12.17 21.00
N LEU A 183 19.44 13.05 20.64
CA LEU A 183 18.94 13.20 19.27
C LEU A 183 18.67 14.68 18.94
N SER A 184 18.48 15.01 17.67
CA SER A 184 17.95 16.31 17.23
C SER A 184 16.94 16.01 16.12
N LEU A 185 15.67 16.33 16.37
CA LEU A 185 14.54 15.99 15.50
C LEU A 185 13.88 17.24 14.94
N ARG A 186 13.08 17.05 13.89
CA ARG A 186 12.00 17.95 13.44
C ARG A 186 10.90 17.13 12.79
N ALA A 187 9.70 17.68 12.68
CA ALA A 187 8.76 17.18 11.69
C ALA A 187 9.20 17.59 10.28
N VAL A 188 8.75 16.84 9.28
CA VAL A 188 8.92 17.10 7.85
C VAL A 188 7.68 16.60 7.11
N PHE A 189 7.48 17.12 5.90
CA PHE A 189 6.62 16.48 4.92
C PHE A 189 7.52 15.79 3.89
N ARG A 190 7.45 14.46 3.77
CA ARG A 190 8.07 13.75 2.64
C ARG A 190 7.08 13.75 1.49
N THR A 191 7.46 14.27 0.33
CA THR A 191 6.62 14.14 -0.87
C THR A 191 7.02 12.86 -1.60
N LEU A 192 6.09 11.90 -1.75
CA LEU A 192 6.35 10.70 -2.55
C LEU A 192 6.75 11.11 -3.96
N GLN A 193 7.77 10.46 -4.51
CA GLN A 193 8.27 10.82 -5.83
C GLN A 193 7.41 10.22 -6.95
N ALA A 194 7.41 10.89 -8.09
CA ALA A 194 6.79 10.45 -9.33
C ALA A 194 7.64 10.94 -10.51
N ARG A 195 7.88 10.08 -11.49
CA ARG A 195 8.48 10.50 -12.76
C ARG A 195 7.44 11.25 -13.61
N SER A 196 7.91 12.21 -14.39
CA SER A 196 7.12 12.99 -15.34
C SER A 196 8.01 13.39 -16.52
N GLY A 197 7.42 13.54 -17.71
CA GLY A 197 8.14 13.81 -18.96
C GLY A 197 7.53 13.01 -20.11
N PRO A 198 7.90 13.30 -21.38
CA PRO A 198 7.30 12.66 -22.55
C PRO A 198 7.49 11.14 -22.61
N GLU A 199 8.43 10.58 -21.85
CA GLU A 199 8.55 9.12 -21.70
C GLU A 199 7.41 8.48 -20.89
N VAL A 200 6.78 9.22 -19.97
CA VAL A 200 5.61 8.76 -19.21
C VAL A 200 4.40 8.61 -20.13
N ASP A 201 4.23 9.55 -21.06
CA ASP A 201 3.15 9.51 -22.05
C ASP A 201 3.33 8.35 -23.03
N ARG A 202 4.56 8.12 -23.52
CA ARG A 202 4.87 6.96 -24.38
C ARG A 202 4.73 5.63 -23.64
N GLY A 203 5.20 5.56 -22.39
CA GLY A 203 5.06 4.38 -21.55
C GLY A 203 3.61 4.05 -21.21
N ARG A 204 2.78 5.10 -21.01
CA ARG A 204 1.32 4.95 -20.85
C ARG A 204 0.69 4.39 -22.11
N GLU A 205 1.05 4.90 -23.28
CA GLU A 205 0.54 4.43 -24.56
C GLU A 205 0.85 2.94 -24.76
N LEU A 206 2.12 2.54 -24.56
CA LEU A 206 2.55 1.14 -24.60
C LEU A 206 1.76 0.29 -23.59
N TYR A 207 1.75 0.66 -22.31
CA TYR A 207 1.06 -0.08 -21.25
C TYR A 207 -0.45 -0.24 -21.46
N MET A 208 -1.10 0.75 -22.10
CA MET A 208 -2.53 0.75 -22.37
C MET A 208 -2.92 0.02 -23.66
N ASN A 209 -2.02 -0.02 -24.66
CA ASN A 209 -2.41 -0.36 -26.03
C ASN A 209 -1.47 -1.31 -26.79
N GLU A 210 -0.23 -1.54 -26.34
CA GLU A 210 0.73 -2.45 -26.99
C GLU A 210 0.47 -3.91 -26.58
N THR A 211 0.57 -4.82 -27.55
CA THR A 211 0.36 -6.27 -27.38
C THR A 211 1.64 -7.07 -27.54
N TRP A 212 2.69 -6.44 -28.08
CA TRP A 212 4.02 -7.05 -28.29
C TRP A 212 4.04 -8.33 -29.14
N GLY A 213 2.94 -8.65 -29.85
CA GLY A 213 2.79 -9.88 -30.64
C GLY A 213 2.06 -11.02 -29.92
N ASP A 214 1.48 -10.78 -28.73
CA ASP A 214 0.77 -11.81 -27.96
C ASP A 214 -0.56 -12.30 -28.59
N GLU A 215 -0.94 -11.73 -29.74
CA GLU A 215 -1.92 -12.33 -30.68
C GLU A 215 -1.61 -13.80 -30.97
N ALA A 216 -0.33 -14.19 -31.04
CA ALA A 216 0.08 -15.59 -31.24
C ALA A 216 -0.41 -16.53 -30.12
N LEU A 217 -0.53 -16.02 -28.89
CA LEU A 217 -1.04 -16.77 -27.72
C LEU A 217 -2.57 -16.71 -27.66
N TRP A 218 -3.14 -15.50 -27.55
CA TRP A 218 -4.56 -15.31 -27.27
C TRP A 218 -5.42 -15.50 -28.52
N GLY A 219 -5.00 -14.88 -29.61
CA GLY A 219 -5.70 -14.84 -30.88
C GLY A 219 -5.60 -16.14 -31.66
N ASP A 220 -4.37 -16.64 -31.87
CA ASP A 220 -4.11 -17.75 -32.79
C ASP A 220 -4.07 -19.11 -32.08
N PHE A 221 -3.47 -19.20 -30.89
CA PHE A 221 -3.41 -20.48 -30.15
C PHE A 221 -4.66 -20.75 -29.32
N PHE A 222 -5.09 -19.82 -28.46
CA PHE A 222 -6.30 -20.00 -27.66
C PHE A 222 -7.59 -19.79 -28.48
N GLU A 223 -7.55 -19.01 -29.56
CA GLU A 223 -8.73 -18.62 -30.35
C GLU A 223 -9.72 -17.74 -29.56
N LEU A 224 -9.21 -16.94 -28.61
CA LEU A 224 -9.99 -16.07 -27.70
C LEU A 224 -10.90 -15.10 -28.46
N HIS A 225 -10.48 -14.63 -29.63
CA HIS A 225 -11.28 -13.78 -30.51
C HIS A 225 -12.65 -14.40 -30.84
N LYS A 226 -12.78 -15.73 -30.86
CA LYS A 226 -14.06 -16.43 -31.12
C LYS A 226 -15.03 -16.34 -29.94
N VAL A 227 -14.51 -16.33 -28.71
CA VAL A 227 -15.32 -16.08 -27.49
C VAL A 227 -15.78 -14.62 -27.47
N LEU A 228 -14.85 -13.69 -27.67
CA LEU A 228 -15.13 -12.25 -27.63
C LEU A 228 -16.07 -11.79 -28.75
N ASN A 229 -16.08 -12.46 -29.91
CA ASN A 229 -17.05 -12.19 -30.98
C ASN A 229 -18.51 -12.55 -30.64
N ALA A 230 -18.73 -13.31 -29.55
CA ALA A 230 -20.02 -13.85 -29.14
C ALA A 230 -20.48 -13.43 -27.73
N VAL A 231 -19.61 -12.81 -26.91
CA VAL A 231 -19.91 -12.39 -25.54
C VAL A 231 -20.90 -11.20 -25.51
N THR A 232 -21.81 -11.17 -24.53
CA THR A 232 -22.66 -9.99 -24.29
C THR A 232 -21.93 -8.94 -23.43
N PRO A 233 -22.33 -7.66 -23.45
CA PRO A 233 -21.79 -6.66 -22.52
C PRO A 233 -21.96 -7.06 -21.04
N THR A 234 -23.09 -7.68 -20.66
CA THR A 234 -23.29 -8.21 -19.31
C THR A 234 -22.30 -9.32 -18.97
N ASP A 235 -22.10 -10.30 -19.85
CA ASP A 235 -21.20 -11.44 -19.58
C ASP A 235 -19.74 -11.00 -19.54
N ALA A 236 -19.33 -10.06 -20.39
CA ALA A 236 -18.00 -9.46 -20.34
C ALA A 236 -17.75 -8.75 -19.00
N VAL A 237 -18.73 -7.97 -18.51
CA VAL A 237 -18.66 -7.32 -17.19
C VAL A 237 -18.64 -8.34 -16.05
N ASN A 238 -19.41 -9.42 -16.14
CA ASN A 238 -19.42 -10.51 -15.15
C ASN A 238 -18.09 -11.27 -15.07
N ILE A 239 -17.29 -11.27 -16.14
CA ILE A 239 -15.95 -11.85 -16.22
C ILE A 239 -14.86 -10.80 -15.90
N GLY A 240 -15.24 -9.56 -15.57
CA GLY A 240 -14.35 -8.51 -15.06
C GLY A 240 -13.87 -7.48 -16.08
N ALA A 241 -14.53 -7.38 -17.24
CA ALA A 241 -14.22 -6.33 -18.23
C ALA A 241 -14.49 -4.92 -17.65
N GLN A 242 -13.49 -4.06 -17.78
CA GLN A 242 -13.56 -2.64 -17.41
C GLN A 242 -13.73 -1.81 -18.71
N ILE A 243 -14.59 -0.79 -18.70
CA ILE A 243 -14.95 -0.03 -19.92
C ILE A 243 -14.54 1.46 -19.79
N ASP A 244 -13.69 1.93 -20.70
CA ASP A 244 -13.27 3.33 -20.80
C ASP A 244 -14.42 4.20 -21.36
N ILE A 245 -15.07 4.97 -20.47
CA ILE A 245 -16.18 5.85 -20.83
C ILE A 245 -15.81 6.92 -21.85
N THR A 246 -14.52 7.26 -21.99
CA THR A 246 -14.05 8.27 -22.95
C THR A 246 -14.05 7.77 -24.39
N LYS A 247 -14.20 6.44 -24.58
CA LYS A 247 -14.20 5.76 -25.88
C LYS A 247 -15.55 5.13 -26.25
N VAL A 248 -16.50 5.03 -25.30
CA VAL A 248 -17.84 4.47 -25.57
C VAL A 248 -18.54 5.28 -26.66
N PRO A 249 -18.94 4.68 -27.80
CA PRO A 249 -19.65 5.38 -28.86
C PRO A 249 -20.94 6.05 -28.38
N GLN A 250 -21.16 7.31 -28.80
CA GLN A 250 -22.22 8.17 -28.27
C GLN A 250 -23.62 7.52 -28.28
N PHE A 251 -23.98 6.74 -29.29
CA PHE A 251 -25.29 6.10 -29.36
C PHE A 251 -25.52 5.06 -28.23
N ILE A 252 -24.46 4.45 -27.69
CA ILE A 252 -24.53 3.56 -26.52
C ILE A 252 -24.72 4.40 -25.25
N VAL A 253 -24.04 5.54 -25.15
CA VAL A 253 -24.23 6.51 -24.07
C VAL A 253 -25.67 7.02 -24.05
N ASP A 254 -26.23 7.37 -25.21
CA ASP A 254 -27.61 7.85 -25.36
C ASP A 254 -28.64 6.79 -24.91
N VAL A 255 -28.44 5.52 -25.28
CA VAL A 255 -29.29 4.40 -24.80
C VAL A 255 -29.19 4.25 -23.29
N MET A 256 -27.97 4.21 -22.72
CA MET A 256 -27.75 3.99 -21.28
C MET A 256 -28.26 5.15 -20.41
N LEU A 257 -28.30 6.37 -20.94
CA LEU A 257 -28.85 7.57 -20.28
C LEU A 257 -30.36 7.78 -20.51
N SER A 258 -30.99 7.04 -21.42
CA SER A 258 -32.43 7.16 -21.71
C SER A 258 -33.34 6.63 -20.60
N ASP A 259 -34.66 6.88 -20.71
CA ASP A 259 -35.70 6.18 -19.93
C ASP A 259 -36.21 4.90 -20.62
N ASP A 260 -35.62 4.49 -21.75
CA ASP A 260 -35.98 3.23 -22.44
C ASP A 260 -35.22 2.05 -21.83
N PHE A 261 -35.72 1.57 -20.69
CA PHE A 261 -35.18 0.41 -19.99
C PHE A 261 -35.22 -0.87 -20.85
N ALA A 262 -36.14 -0.99 -21.81
CA ALA A 262 -36.16 -2.13 -22.73
C ALA A 262 -34.99 -2.07 -23.72
N ALA A 263 -34.68 -0.89 -24.26
CA ALA A 263 -33.50 -0.68 -25.09
C ALA A 263 -32.18 -0.90 -24.31
N LYS A 264 -32.11 -0.50 -23.04
CA LYS A 264 -30.94 -0.79 -22.18
C LYS A 264 -30.73 -2.28 -21.99
N GLN A 265 -31.75 -3.01 -21.54
CA GLN A 265 -31.63 -4.45 -21.29
C GLN A 265 -31.37 -5.23 -22.59
N ALA A 266 -31.90 -4.78 -23.74
CA ALA A 266 -31.55 -5.33 -25.04
C ALA A 266 -30.08 -5.08 -25.41
N ALA A 267 -29.60 -3.84 -25.27
CA ALA A 267 -28.21 -3.48 -25.59
C ALA A 267 -27.18 -4.20 -24.70
N LEU A 268 -27.48 -4.37 -23.41
CA LEU A 268 -26.63 -5.12 -22.47
C LEU A 268 -26.56 -6.62 -22.75
N GLN A 269 -27.48 -7.15 -23.56
CA GLN A 269 -27.59 -8.57 -23.92
C GLN A 269 -27.23 -8.84 -25.40
N ASP A 270 -26.78 -7.84 -26.16
CA ASP A 270 -26.45 -7.96 -27.58
C ASP A 270 -24.92 -8.03 -27.82
N PRO A 271 -24.38 -9.15 -28.31
CA PRO A 271 -22.97 -9.27 -28.67
C PRO A 271 -22.49 -8.30 -29.77
N ALA A 272 -23.40 -7.70 -30.56
CA ALA A 272 -23.02 -6.63 -31.48
C ALA A 272 -22.58 -5.36 -30.71
N VAL A 273 -23.20 -5.05 -29.57
CA VAL A 273 -22.79 -3.92 -28.71
C VAL A 273 -21.42 -4.21 -28.10
N ALA A 274 -21.16 -5.43 -27.63
CA ALA A 274 -19.83 -5.81 -27.12
C ALA A 274 -18.73 -5.66 -28.18
N LYS A 275 -18.97 -6.15 -29.41
CA LYS A 275 -18.02 -5.97 -30.53
C LYS A 275 -17.82 -4.51 -30.91
N ILE A 276 -18.85 -3.67 -30.86
CA ILE A 276 -18.70 -2.23 -31.12
C ILE A 276 -17.87 -1.54 -30.01
N LEU A 277 -18.02 -1.95 -28.75
CA LEU A 277 -17.16 -1.46 -27.65
C LEU A 277 -15.69 -1.90 -27.85
N MET A 278 -15.44 -3.13 -28.29
CA MET A 278 -14.08 -3.62 -28.58
C MET A 278 -13.47 -2.95 -29.83
N ALA A 279 -14.24 -2.74 -30.90
CA ALA A 279 -13.80 -2.02 -32.10
C ALA A 279 -13.62 -0.51 -31.87
N ALA A 280 -14.23 0.05 -30.82
CA ALA A 280 -14.00 1.41 -30.35
C ALA A 280 -12.86 1.52 -29.31
N ASP A 281 -12.11 0.42 -29.07
CA ASP A 281 -11.01 0.37 -28.12
C ASP A 281 -11.42 0.65 -26.65
N ALA A 282 -12.73 0.56 -26.36
CA ALA A 282 -13.36 0.94 -25.10
C ALA A 282 -13.29 -0.16 -24.03
N VAL A 283 -13.10 -1.42 -24.42
CA VAL A 283 -12.79 -2.49 -23.45
C VAL A 283 -11.32 -2.39 -23.06
N ILE A 284 -11.04 -2.18 -21.77
CA ILE A 284 -9.69 -1.94 -21.25
C ILE A 284 -8.79 -3.13 -21.56
N GLY A 285 -7.73 -2.85 -22.34
CA GLY A 285 -6.62 -3.77 -22.60
C GLY A 285 -6.89 -4.95 -23.53
N VAL A 286 -8.04 -4.97 -24.24
CA VAL A 286 -8.36 -5.96 -25.29
C VAL A 286 -8.12 -5.34 -26.67
N LYS A 287 -7.30 -5.98 -27.51
CA LYS A 287 -6.93 -5.48 -28.85
C LYS A 287 -7.35 -6.43 -29.96
N GLY A 288 -8.52 -6.15 -30.54
CA GLY A 288 -9.04 -6.91 -31.67
C GLY A 288 -8.33 -6.58 -32.98
N VAL A 289 -8.00 -7.62 -33.75
CA VAL A 289 -7.55 -7.51 -35.15
C VAL A 289 -8.76 -7.76 -36.06
N TYR A 290 -8.92 -7.00 -37.15
CA TYR A 290 -10.15 -6.96 -37.97
C TYR A 290 -9.85 -7.07 -39.47
N ASP A 291 -9.26 -8.18 -39.92
CA ASP A 291 -8.74 -8.32 -41.29
C ASP A 291 -9.76 -8.74 -42.35
N ASP A 292 -10.97 -9.18 -42.00
CA ASP A 292 -11.99 -9.58 -42.98
C ASP A 292 -12.72 -8.34 -43.55
N PRO A 293 -12.49 -7.95 -44.83
CA PRO A 293 -13.12 -6.76 -45.40
C PRO A 293 -14.63 -6.92 -45.60
N ASN A 294 -15.15 -8.15 -45.53
CA ASN A 294 -16.56 -8.46 -45.68
C ASN A 294 -17.32 -8.36 -44.34
N ASN A 295 -16.60 -8.54 -43.22
CA ASN A 295 -17.14 -8.51 -41.86
C ASN A 295 -16.28 -7.63 -40.93
N PRO A 296 -16.11 -6.32 -41.22
CA PRO A 296 -15.16 -5.44 -40.51
C PRO A 296 -15.48 -5.14 -39.03
N THR A 297 -16.51 -5.77 -38.48
CA THR A 297 -16.89 -5.73 -37.06
C THR A 297 -16.67 -7.06 -36.34
N VAL A 298 -16.07 -8.05 -37.00
CA VAL A 298 -15.73 -9.36 -36.46
C VAL A 298 -14.22 -9.46 -36.30
N MET A 299 -13.76 -9.81 -35.09
CA MET A 299 -12.33 -9.97 -34.83
C MET A 299 -11.80 -11.24 -35.51
N THR A 300 -10.71 -11.11 -36.28
CA THR A 300 -9.96 -12.21 -36.91
C THR A 300 -8.87 -12.78 -36.00
N SER A 301 -8.31 -11.96 -35.12
CA SER A 301 -7.42 -12.35 -34.02
C SER A 301 -7.54 -11.35 -32.87
N VAL A 302 -6.87 -11.57 -31.74
CA VAL A 302 -6.88 -10.66 -30.58
C VAL A 302 -5.59 -10.76 -29.78
N GLY A 303 -5.02 -9.61 -29.40
CA GLY A 303 -3.95 -9.48 -28.41
C GLY A 303 -4.43 -8.77 -27.14
N LEU A 304 -3.64 -8.82 -26.08
CA LEU A 304 -3.91 -8.17 -24.79
C LEU A 304 -2.80 -7.16 -24.46
N SER A 305 -3.08 -6.21 -23.58
CA SER A 305 -2.06 -5.28 -23.04
C SER A 305 -2.07 -5.29 -21.51
N CYS A 306 -1.01 -4.76 -20.87
CA CYS A 306 -0.89 -4.72 -19.41
C CYS A 306 -2.11 -4.09 -18.71
N ALA A 307 -2.84 -3.21 -19.39
CA ALA A 307 -4.03 -2.59 -18.85
C ALA A 307 -5.17 -3.57 -18.47
N ILE A 308 -5.33 -4.73 -19.14
CA ILE A 308 -6.46 -5.64 -18.83
C ILE A 308 -6.40 -6.15 -17.37
N CYS A 309 -5.19 -6.42 -16.89
CA CYS A 309 -4.92 -6.88 -15.54
C CYS A 309 -4.72 -5.72 -14.55
N HIS A 310 -4.14 -4.58 -14.96
CA HIS A 310 -3.63 -3.57 -14.03
C HIS A 310 -4.26 -2.17 -14.16
N VAL A 311 -5.48 -2.09 -14.71
CA VAL A 311 -6.31 -0.88 -14.77
C VAL A 311 -7.75 -1.24 -14.42
N LYS A 312 -8.33 -0.50 -13.48
CA LYS A 312 -9.80 -0.45 -13.25
C LYS A 312 -10.39 0.84 -13.82
N VAL A 313 -11.71 0.97 -13.85
CA VAL A 313 -12.37 2.26 -14.11
C VAL A 313 -13.20 2.74 -12.92
N THR A 314 -13.46 4.05 -12.83
CA THR A 314 -14.37 4.61 -11.82
C THR A 314 -15.82 4.16 -12.11
N PRO A 315 -16.49 3.36 -11.27
CA PRO A 315 -17.82 2.85 -11.62
C PRO A 315 -18.86 3.96 -11.80
N THR A 316 -19.68 3.88 -12.84
CA THR A 316 -20.79 4.80 -13.10
C THR A 316 -22.12 4.09 -12.81
N SER A 317 -23.01 4.73 -12.05
CA SER A 317 -24.31 4.16 -11.70
C SER A 317 -25.37 4.45 -12.75
N PHE A 318 -26.04 3.41 -13.25
CA PHE A 318 -27.12 3.52 -14.23
C PHE A 318 -28.43 2.96 -13.66
N GLN A 319 -29.55 3.64 -13.90
CA GLN A 319 -30.87 3.06 -13.68
C GLN A 319 -31.20 2.11 -14.85
N LEU A 320 -31.25 0.81 -14.56
CA LEU A 320 -31.48 -0.24 -15.55
C LEU A 320 -32.96 -0.65 -15.65
N GLU A 321 -33.77 -0.37 -14.62
CA GLU A 321 -35.20 -0.67 -14.59
C GLU A 321 -36.02 0.48 -14.00
N ALA A 322 -37.27 0.63 -14.46
CA ALA A 322 -38.15 1.74 -14.10
C ALA A 322 -38.48 1.76 -12.60
N GLY A 323 -37.93 2.75 -11.88
CA GLY A 323 -38.17 2.92 -10.44
C GLY A 323 -37.29 2.05 -9.53
N ALA A 324 -36.32 1.32 -10.09
CA ALA A 324 -35.25 0.67 -9.32
C ALA A 324 -34.14 1.67 -8.96
N ASP A 325 -33.34 1.38 -7.93
CA ASP A 325 -32.15 2.19 -7.60
C ASP A 325 -31.05 2.01 -8.66
N PRO A 326 -30.25 3.06 -8.98
CA PRO A 326 -29.15 2.96 -9.93
C PRO A 326 -28.03 2.01 -9.50
N VAL A 327 -27.66 1.08 -10.38
CA VAL A 327 -26.62 0.06 -10.14
C VAL A 327 -25.27 0.54 -10.70
N PRO A 328 -24.16 0.48 -9.92
CA PRO A 328 -22.82 0.80 -10.42
C PRO A 328 -22.33 -0.26 -11.41
N LEU A 329 -21.94 0.16 -12.62
CA LEU A 329 -21.28 -0.67 -13.63
C LEU A 329 -19.82 -0.23 -13.79
N PRO A 330 -18.88 -1.13 -14.17
CA PRO A 330 -17.48 -0.79 -14.44
C PRO A 330 -17.32 -0.10 -15.79
N ILE A 331 -17.95 1.06 -15.92
CA ILE A 331 -17.89 1.98 -17.06
C ILE A 331 -17.47 3.34 -16.51
N GLY A 332 -16.33 3.87 -16.91
CA GLY A 332 -15.81 5.11 -16.34
C GLY A 332 -14.43 5.53 -16.83
N PHE A 333 -13.81 6.46 -16.11
CA PHE A 333 -12.44 6.90 -16.40
C PHE A 333 -11.43 5.87 -15.91
N PRO A 334 -10.38 5.56 -16.69
CA PRO A 334 -9.29 4.67 -16.27
C PRO A 334 -8.58 5.13 -14.98
N VAL A 335 -8.43 4.19 -14.04
CA VAL A 335 -7.74 4.34 -12.76
C VAL A 335 -6.50 3.46 -12.78
N LEU A 336 -5.33 4.11 -12.78
CA LEU A 336 -4.03 3.45 -12.91
C LEU A 336 -3.50 3.02 -11.53
N GLY A 337 -3.05 1.78 -11.42
CA GLY A 337 -2.36 1.27 -10.23
C GLY A 337 -3.13 0.21 -9.43
N PRO A 338 -4.43 0.36 -9.11
CA PRO A 338 -5.22 -0.74 -8.59
C PRO A 338 -5.32 -1.88 -9.61
N PRO A 339 -5.14 -3.15 -9.20
CA PRO A 339 -5.29 -4.31 -10.07
C PRO A 339 -6.76 -4.56 -10.39
N ASN A 340 -7.03 -5.14 -11.55
CA ASN A 340 -8.35 -5.58 -11.99
C ASN A 340 -8.75 -6.89 -11.30
N ASN A 341 -8.99 -6.82 -9.98
CA ASN A 341 -9.36 -7.96 -9.15
C ASN A 341 -10.75 -8.57 -9.48
N ASP A 342 -11.44 -8.05 -10.49
CA ASP A 342 -12.71 -8.58 -10.99
C ASP A 342 -12.49 -9.53 -12.18
N LEU A 343 -11.31 -9.50 -12.83
CA LEU A 343 -10.96 -10.28 -14.02
C LEU A 343 -10.81 -11.77 -13.71
N ASP A 344 -11.73 -12.60 -14.19
CA ASP A 344 -11.59 -14.06 -14.14
C ASP A 344 -10.95 -14.59 -15.43
N ALA A 345 -9.64 -14.41 -15.54
CA ALA A 345 -8.85 -14.82 -16.70
C ALA A 345 -8.93 -16.34 -16.96
N GLY A 346 -9.11 -17.14 -15.90
CA GLY A 346 -9.21 -18.59 -16.00
C GLY A 346 -10.58 -19.04 -16.51
N LEU A 347 -11.67 -18.45 -16.00
CA LEU A 347 -13.01 -18.68 -16.54
C LEU A 347 -13.09 -18.24 -18.02
N LEU A 348 -12.51 -17.09 -18.38
CA LEU A 348 -12.43 -16.62 -19.76
C LEU A 348 -11.69 -17.62 -20.67
N LEU A 349 -10.50 -18.06 -20.26
CA LEU A 349 -9.74 -19.10 -20.96
C LEU A 349 -10.51 -20.41 -21.09
N SER A 350 -11.28 -20.80 -20.07
CA SER A 350 -12.03 -22.06 -20.07
C SER A 350 -13.07 -22.15 -21.20
N PHE A 351 -13.61 -21.02 -21.68
CA PHE A 351 -14.56 -20.97 -22.79
C PHE A 351 -13.90 -20.96 -24.18
N THR A 352 -12.58 -20.83 -24.25
CA THR A 352 -11.87 -20.76 -25.54
C THR A 352 -11.96 -22.08 -26.31
N PRO A 353 -12.05 -22.08 -27.65
CA PRO A 353 -12.11 -23.31 -28.46
C PRO A 353 -10.96 -24.29 -28.15
N ARG A 354 -9.77 -23.76 -27.87
CA ARG A 354 -8.58 -24.53 -27.52
C ARG A 354 -8.69 -25.30 -26.20
N VAL A 355 -9.41 -24.76 -25.22
CA VAL A 355 -9.71 -25.43 -23.94
C VAL A 355 -10.99 -26.26 -24.03
N GLN A 356 -12.03 -25.81 -24.74
CA GLN A 356 -13.27 -26.57 -24.89
C GLN A 356 -13.08 -27.86 -25.72
N THR A 357 -12.23 -27.84 -26.75
CA THR A 357 -12.11 -28.94 -27.74
C THR A 357 -10.70 -29.23 -28.23
N GLY A 358 -9.71 -28.39 -27.92
CA GLY A 358 -8.32 -28.52 -28.34
C GLY A 358 -7.42 -29.27 -27.35
N SER A 359 -6.11 -28.98 -27.39
CA SER A 359 -5.11 -29.64 -26.53
C SER A 359 -5.23 -29.29 -25.05
N GLU A 360 -5.79 -28.13 -24.72
CA GLU A 360 -5.83 -27.62 -23.34
C GLU A 360 -7.10 -28.08 -22.59
N ASN A 361 -7.88 -28.99 -23.16
CA ASN A 361 -9.10 -29.51 -22.54
C ASN A 361 -8.85 -30.32 -21.26
N VAL A 362 -7.62 -30.80 -21.07
CA VAL A 362 -7.17 -31.43 -19.82
C VAL A 362 -7.03 -30.43 -18.66
N ASN A 363 -6.94 -29.12 -18.96
CA ASN A 363 -6.67 -28.03 -18.01
C ASN A 363 -7.93 -27.23 -17.64
N ILE A 364 -9.12 -27.64 -18.10
CA ILE A 364 -10.36 -26.86 -17.95
C ILE A 364 -10.79 -26.66 -16.49
N THR A 365 -10.54 -27.64 -15.62
CA THR A 365 -10.92 -27.59 -14.19
C THR A 365 -10.00 -26.63 -13.43
N GLU A 366 -8.72 -26.68 -13.77
CA GLU A 366 -7.65 -25.84 -13.27
C GLU A 366 -7.93 -24.39 -13.62
N TYR A 367 -8.14 -24.05 -14.89
CA TYR A 367 -8.49 -22.67 -15.29
C TYR A 367 -9.75 -22.17 -14.57
N GLN A 368 -10.80 -22.99 -14.45
CA GLN A 368 -12.04 -22.61 -13.74
C GLN A 368 -11.89 -22.47 -12.21
N THR A 369 -10.74 -22.81 -11.64
CA THR A 369 -10.43 -22.58 -10.21
C THR A 369 -9.46 -21.44 -9.95
N TRP A 370 -9.02 -20.71 -10.99
CA TRP A 370 -8.32 -19.43 -10.83
C TRP A 370 -9.22 -18.38 -10.17
N GLY A 371 -10.38 -18.09 -10.74
CA GLY A 371 -11.31 -17.11 -10.17
C GLY A 371 -10.87 -15.65 -10.35
N PRO A 372 -11.72 -14.68 -9.97
CA PRO A 372 -11.47 -13.25 -10.18
C PRO A 372 -10.16 -12.74 -9.55
N GLY A 373 -9.43 -11.93 -10.33
CA GLY A 373 -8.22 -11.25 -9.89
C GLY A 373 -6.99 -12.15 -9.74
N ARG A 374 -7.05 -13.41 -10.22
CA ARG A 374 -5.96 -14.38 -10.12
C ARG A 374 -5.64 -15.06 -11.44
N VAL A 375 -4.39 -15.48 -11.60
CA VAL A 375 -3.87 -16.05 -12.85
C VAL A 375 -2.69 -16.97 -12.56
N ASP A 376 -2.52 -18.06 -13.32
CA ASP A 376 -1.31 -18.89 -13.25
C ASP A 376 -0.59 -18.99 -14.61
N PRO A 377 0.24 -17.99 -14.97
CA PRO A 377 0.92 -17.97 -16.26
C PRO A 377 1.95 -19.08 -16.43
N ARG A 378 2.47 -19.65 -15.34
CA ARG A 378 3.34 -20.84 -15.41
C ARG A 378 2.59 -22.03 -15.99
N PHE A 379 1.27 -22.10 -15.81
CA PHE A 379 0.43 -23.17 -16.33
C PHE A 379 0.13 -23.03 -17.85
N PHE A 380 0.63 -21.99 -18.52
CA PHE A 380 0.53 -21.89 -19.97
C PHE A 380 1.37 -22.96 -20.70
N PRO A 381 0.93 -23.41 -21.89
CA PRO A 381 1.69 -24.35 -22.70
C PRO A 381 2.97 -23.70 -23.25
N ASN A 382 3.99 -24.52 -23.51
CA ASN A 382 5.37 -24.14 -23.87
C ASN A 382 6.15 -23.30 -22.85
N ASN A 383 5.51 -22.65 -21.86
CA ASN A 383 6.21 -21.80 -20.89
C ASN A 383 7.39 -22.54 -20.19
N PRO A 384 8.64 -22.03 -20.28
CA PRO A 384 9.82 -22.65 -19.68
C PRO A 384 9.79 -22.68 -18.13
N PHE A 385 8.79 -22.07 -17.51
CA PHE A 385 8.53 -22.07 -16.06
C PHE A 385 7.34 -22.94 -15.63
N ASN A 386 6.69 -23.66 -16.55
CA ASN A 386 5.67 -24.64 -16.17
C ASN A 386 6.28 -25.73 -15.28
N ASP A 387 5.90 -25.72 -14.01
CA ASP A 387 6.36 -26.64 -12.96
C ASP A 387 5.36 -27.78 -12.71
N HIS A 388 4.27 -27.81 -13.49
CA HIS A 388 3.11 -28.69 -13.35
C HIS A 388 2.44 -28.63 -11.96
N VAL A 389 2.61 -27.51 -11.25
CA VAL A 389 1.93 -27.24 -9.99
C VAL A 389 0.92 -26.11 -10.20
N PHE A 390 -0.32 -26.37 -9.78
CA PHE A 390 -1.40 -25.42 -9.85
C PHE A 390 -1.42 -24.52 -8.60
N ASN A 391 -1.10 -23.24 -8.75
CA ASN A 391 -1.18 -22.25 -7.68
C ASN A 391 -1.26 -20.81 -8.24
N PRO A 392 -2.44 -20.40 -8.75
CA PRO A 392 -2.66 -19.07 -9.31
C PRO A 392 -2.43 -17.97 -8.28
N SER A 393 -1.77 -16.90 -8.71
CA SER A 393 -1.45 -15.75 -7.88
C SER A 393 -2.34 -14.54 -8.19
N SER A 394 -2.53 -13.68 -7.20
CA SER A 394 -3.26 -12.41 -7.33
C SER A 394 -2.48 -11.39 -8.15
N ILE A 395 -3.20 -10.68 -9.02
CA ILE A 395 -2.63 -9.60 -9.84
C ILE A 395 -2.15 -8.46 -8.90
N PRO A 396 -0.88 -8.03 -8.98
CA PRO A 396 -0.33 -7.02 -8.08
C PRO A 396 -0.75 -5.58 -8.45
N GLN A 397 -0.88 -4.73 -7.45
CA GLN A 397 -1.02 -3.28 -7.63
C GLN A 397 0.28 -2.63 -8.14
N HIS A 398 0.16 -1.65 -9.02
CA HIS A 398 1.28 -0.88 -9.58
C HIS A 398 1.45 0.47 -8.86
N TRP A 399 2.12 0.46 -7.71
CA TRP A 399 2.66 1.68 -7.09
C TRP A 399 4.16 1.81 -7.36
N ASN A 400 4.64 3.00 -7.71
CA ASN A 400 6.06 3.28 -7.74
C ASN A 400 6.63 3.30 -6.31
N TYR A 401 7.90 2.89 -6.16
CA TYR A 401 8.64 2.99 -4.91
C TYR A 401 10.01 3.65 -5.13
N ILE A 402 10.06 4.75 -5.89
CA ILE A 402 11.31 5.48 -6.19
C ILE A 402 12.07 5.85 -4.91
N ASP A 403 11.36 6.25 -3.85
CA ASP A 403 11.93 6.53 -2.52
C ASP A 403 12.76 5.36 -1.93
N LEU A 404 12.53 4.10 -2.31
CA LEU A 404 13.35 2.96 -1.87
C LEU A 404 14.76 2.97 -2.49
N ALA A 405 14.93 3.50 -3.71
CA ALA A 405 16.23 3.62 -4.34
C ALA A 405 17.15 4.59 -3.57
N GLU A 406 16.60 5.66 -2.98
CA GLU A 406 17.34 6.56 -2.07
C GLU A 406 17.87 5.85 -0.81
N GLN A 407 17.32 4.67 -0.48
CA GLN A 407 17.71 3.85 0.66
C GLN A 407 18.63 2.67 0.27
N GLY A 408 19.01 2.56 -1.00
CA GLY A 408 19.91 1.51 -1.50
C GLY A 408 19.24 0.15 -1.75
N TYR A 409 17.90 0.10 -1.82
CA TYR A 409 17.19 -1.05 -2.39
C TYR A 409 17.21 -0.94 -3.91
N ALA A 410 17.42 -2.05 -4.63
CA ALA A 410 16.95 -2.11 -6.01
C ALA A 410 15.41 -2.07 -6.03
N ALA A 411 14.82 -1.48 -7.08
CA ALA A 411 13.37 -1.51 -7.29
C ALA A 411 12.94 -2.97 -7.51
N THR A 412 12.26 -3.57 -6.55
CA THR A 412 12.13 -5.04 -6.45
C THR A 412 10.79 -5.52 -5.88
N TRP A 413 9.71 -4.71 -5.93
CA TRP A 413 8.40 -5.18 -5.44
C TRP A 413 7.41 -5.57 -6.55
N ILE A 414 7.20 -4.73 -7.57
CA ILE A 414 6.58 -5.20 -8.82
C ILE A 414 7.68 -5.53 -9.82
N GLY A 415 7.47 -6.61 -10.55
CA GLY A 415 8.38 -7.20 -11.54
C GLY A 415 8.81 -6.35 -12.72
N VAL A 416 8.17 -5.22 -13.00
CA VAL A 416 8.34 -4.57 -14.31
C VAL A 416 9.72 -3.91 -14.47
N LEU A 417 10.51 -3.77 -13.39
CA LEU A 417 11.77 -3.02 -13.40
C LEU A 417 12.81 -3.49 -12.37
N GLN A 418 13.65 -4.46 -12.74
CA GLN A 418 14.97 -4.55 -12.09
C GLN A 418 15.98 -3.63 -12.79
N THR A 419 15.98 -2.36 -12.42
CA THR A 419 16.90 -1.35 -12.98
C THR A 419 18.26 -1.40 -12.31
N ARG A 420 19.24 -1.99 -12.98
CA ARG A 420 20.67 -1.67 -12.80
C ARG A 420 21.08 -0.67 -13.89
N PRO A 421 22.17 0.11 -13.75
CA PRO A 421 22.63 1.02 -14.82
C PRO A 421 22.97 0.31 -16.15
N ASP A 422 23.12 -1.01 -16.14
CA ASP A 422 23.43 -1.89 -17.26
C ASP A 422 22.32 -2.90 -17.62
N ASN A 423 21.25 -3.03 -16.81
CA ASN A 423 20.15 -3.98 -17.03
C ASN A 423 18.78 -3.32 -16.74
N HIS A 424 17.83 -3.45 -17.65
CA HIS A 424 16.43 -3.03 -17.47
C HIS A 424 15.55 -4.17 -17.97
N SER A 425 14.77 -4.77 -17.09
CA SER A 425 13.98 -5.97 -17.41
C SER A 425 12.57 -5.90 -16.80
N LEU A 426 11.59 -6.40 -17.58
CA LEU A 426 10.22 -6.69 -17.13
C LEU A 426 10.18 -7.98 -16.28
N ALA A 427 11.25 -8.27 -15.53
CA ALA A 427 11.47 -9.54 -14.85
C ALA A 427 10.66 -9.64 -13.55
N SER A 428 9.45 -10.18 -13.64
CA SER A 428 8.66 -10.51 -12.46
C SER A 428 9.28 -11.63 -11.63
N ALA A 429 9.26 -11.43 -10.31
CA ALA A 429 9.43 -12.51 -9.35
C ALA A 429 8.33 -13.58 -9.56
N PRO A 430 8.52 -14.82 -9.04
CA PRO A 430 7.64 -15.95 -9.34
C PRO A 430 6.14 -15.66 -9.15
N GLU A 431 5.82 -14.79 -8.20
CA GLU A 431 4.46 -14.38 -7.85
C GLU A 431 3.70 -13.60 -8.95
N CYS A 432 4.38 -12.98 -9.91
CA CYS A 432 3.81 -11.84 -10.66
C CYS A 432 3.86 -11.94 -12.20
N GLY A 433 4.06 -13.14 -12.76
CA GLY A 433 3.79 -13.42 -14.18
C GLY A 433 4.93 -13.15 -15.16
N ILE A 434 5.61 -14.24 -15.51
CA ILE A 434 6.84 -14.31 -16.30
C ILE A 434 6.62 -14.16 -17.83
N ASP A 435 5.37 -14.23 -18.28
CA ASP A 435 5.00 -14.63 -19.67
C ASP A 435 3.76 -13.88 -20.24
N LEU A 436 3.06 -13.09 -19.42
CA LEU A 436 1.61 -12.94 -19.54
C LEU A 436 1.11 -12.04 -20.69
N VAL A 437 1.93 -11.12 -21.18
CA VAL A 437 1.55 -10.14 -22.23
C VAL A 437 2.63 -10.03 -23.29
N LEU A 438 3.51 -11.03 -23.39
CA LEU A 438 4.74 -10.98 -24.17
C LEU A 438 4.93 -12.23 -25.05
N ASP A 439 3.86 -13.03 -25.20
CA ASP A 439 3.85 -14.41 -25.69
C ASP A 439 4.78 -15.36 -24.88
N ARG A 440 4.73 -16.66 -25.18
CA ARG A 440 5.42 -17.82 -24.55
C ARG A 440 6.92 -17.68 -24.31
N ASN A 441 7.53 -16.69 -24.94
CA ASN A 441 8.97 -16.47 -25.03
C ASN A 441 9.38 -15.10 -24.46
N GLY A 442 8.43 -14.36 -23.89
CA GLY A 442 8.65 -13.27 -22.94
C GLY A 442 9.59 -12.15 -23.40
N ALA A 443 10.21 -11.50 -22.40
CA ALA A 443 11.33 -10.60 -22.59
C ALA A 443 12.69 -11.36 -22.58
N TRP A 444 12.71 -12.65 -22.94
CA TRP A 444 13.86 -13.52 -22.69
C TRP A 444 15.00 -13.26 -23.68
N GLY A 445 15.88 -12.32 -23.34
CA GLY A 445 17.26 -12.37 -23.78
C GLY A 445 17.61 -11.76 -25.14
N THR A 446 16.70 -11.01 -25.79
CA THR A 446 16.93 -10.46 -27.15
C THR A 446 18.30 -9.78 -27.30
N PRO A 447 18.97 -9.84 -28.48
CA PRO A 447 20.31 -9.28 -28.68
C PRO A 447 20.43 -7.79 -28.32
N ASN A 448 19.33 -7.05 -28.29
CA ASN A 448 19.25 -5.63 -27.98
C ASN A 448 18.75 -5.32 -26.56
N ALA A 449 18.15 -6.31 -25.88
CA ALA A 449 17.59 -6.21 -24.53
C ALA A 449 18.04 -7.37 -23.61
N SER A 450 19.24 -7.91 -23.83
CA SER A 450 19.69 -9.15 -23.19
C SER A 450 19.71 -9.03 -21.66
N ILE A 451 18.80 -9.73 -20.96
CA ILE A 451 18.71 -9.73 -19.50
C ILE A 451 19.84 -10.58 -18.90
N LYS A 452 21.07 -10.08 -19.02
CA LYS A 452 22.23 -10.64 -18.33
C LYS A 452 22.11 -10.31 -16.86
N ASN A 453 22.11 -11.34 -16.02
CA ASN A 453 21.77 -11.27 -14.60
C ASN A 453 20.31 -10.82 -14.40
N ILE A 454 19.36 -11.70 -14.75
CA ILE A 454 18.05 -11.67 -14.09
C ILE A 454 18.34 -11.96 -12.60
N GLU A 455 18.18 -10.99 -11.71
CA GLU A 455 18.10 -11.28 -10.27
C GLU A 455 16.63 -11.45 -9.92
N ILE A 456 16.10 -12.63 -10.28
CA ILE A 456 15.02 -13.22 -9.50
C ILE A 456 15.56 -13.22 -8.07
N GLY A 457 15.01 -12.35 -7.21
CA GLY A 457 15.66 -12.04 -5.93
C GLY A 457 15.76 -13.25 -4.98
N ASN A 458 15.06 -14.32 -5.33
CA ASN A 458 15.31 -15.69 -4.92
C ASN A 458 15.85 -16.48 -6.13
N PRO A 459 17.09 -17.01 -6.10
CA PRO A 459 17.72 -17.62 -7.26
C PRO A 459 16.94 -18.85 -7.74
N LEU A 460 16.58 -18.86 -9.03
CA LEU A 460 15.90 -20.00 -9.67
C LEU A 460 16.74 -21.28 -9.57
N PRO A 461 16.11 -22.46 -9.46
CA PRO A 461 16.79 -23.73 -9.71
C PRO A 461 17.38 -23.76 -11.13
N GLN A 462 18.59 -24.31 -11.27
CA GLN A 462 19.35 -24.27 -12.54
C GLN A 462 18.56 -24.85 -13.73
N GLU A 463 17.70 -25.85 -13.49
CA GLU A 463 16.86 -26.46 -14.52
C GLU A 463 15.93 -25.47 -15.24
N PHE A 464 15.47 -24.42 -14.56
CA PHE A 464 14.65 -23.36 -15.18
C PHE A 464 15.49 -22.39 -16.01
N LEU A 465 16.75 -22.14 -15.61
CA LEU A 465 17.71 -21.37 -16.40
C LEU A 465 18.11 -22.16 -17.67
N ASP A 466 18.28 -23.48 -17.55
CA ASP A 466 18.59 -24.36 -18.67
C ASP A 466 17.38 -24.47 -19.64
N ARG A 467 16.15 -24.56 -19.12
CA ARG A 467 14.89 -24.52 -19.91
C ARG A 467 14.74 -23.20 -20.66
N LEU A 468 15.06 -22.05 -20.03
CA LEU A 468 15.07 -20.75 -20.69
C LEU A 468 16.01 -20.70 -21.90
N VAL A 469 17.23 -21.22 -21.76
CA VAL A 469 18.22 -21.27 -22.87
C VAL A 469 17.72 -22.15 -24.03
N VAL A 470 16.99 -23.22 -23.73
CA VAL A 470 16.36 -24.07 -24.76
C VAL A 470 15.19 -23.36 -25.45
N ALA A 471 14.34 -22.62 -24.71
CA ALA A 471 13.22 -21.86 -25.27
C ALA A 471 13.70 -20.77 -26.24
N ASP A 472 14.59 -19.88 -25.79
CA ASP A 472 15.23 -18.83 -26.61
C ASP A 472 15.92 -19.38 -27.89
N SER A 473 16.44 -20.61 -27.82
CA SER A 473 17.05 -21.29 -28.97
C SER A 473 16.05 -21.93 -29.95
N ALA A 474 14.79 -22.16 -29.53
CA ALA A 474 13.79 -22.93 -30.28
C ALA A 474 12.66 -22.05 -30.83
N GLU A 475 12.14 -21.14 -30.02
CA GLU A 475 11.16 -20.12 -30.35
C GLU A 475 11.72 -18.78 -29.81
N PRO A 476 12.55 -18.03 -30.59
CA PRO A 476 13.17 -16.81 -30.10
C PRO A 476 12.13 -15.75 -29.75
N GLY A 477 12.32 -15.09 -28.60
CA GLY A 477 11.31 -14.22 -27.98
C GLY A 477 11.02 -12.92 -28.72
N ASN A 478 9.92 -12.26 -28.29
CA ASN A 478 9.47 -11.01 -28.90
C ASN A 478 10.55 -9.92 -28.73
N ASP A 479 10.87 -9.24 -29.83
CA ASP A 479 12.08 -8.41 -29.95
C ASP A 479 11.87 -7.01 -29.35
N LEU A 480 11.62 -6.96 -28.04
CA LEU A 480 11.30 -5.75 -27.29
C LEU A 480 12.41 -4.71 -27.41
N ARG A 481 12.07 -3.53 -27.96
CA ARG A 481 13.04 -2.44 -28.10
C ARG A 481 13.35 -1.90 -26.71
N LYS A 482 14.63 -1.76 -26.36
CA LYS A 482 15.06 -1.19 -25.07
C LYS A 482 14.39 0.15 -24.73
N GLN A 483 14.04 0.98 -25.72
CA GLN A 483 13.36 2.25 -25.48
C GLN A 483 11.93 2.05 -24.94
N ASP A 484 11.21 1.03 -25.39
CA ASP A 484 9.84 0.76 -24.92
C ASP A 484 9.86 0.32 -23.45
N LEU A 485 10.86 -0.50 -23.09
CA LEU A 485 11.14 -0.86 -21.70
C LEU A 485 11.42 0.38 -20.83
N LEU A 486 12.23 1.33 -21.33
CA LEU A 486 12.58 2.58 -20.65
C LEU A 486 11.42 3.60 -20.57
N ASP A 487 10.40 3.45 -21.42
CA ASP A 487 9.22 4.30 -21.43
C ASP A 487 8.13 3.70 -20.51
N VAL A 488 7.84 2.40 -20.61
CA VAL A 488 7.00 1.67 -19.64
C VAL A 488 7.58 1.79 -18.22
N GLU A 489 8.92 1.74 -18.09
CA GLU A 489 9.64 2.09 -16.87
C GLU A 489 9.17 3.42 -16.29
N ALA A 490 9.20 4.47 -17.12
CA ALA A 490 8.92 5.82 -16.71
C ALA A 490 7.46 6.01 -16.31
N PHE A 491 6.56 5.37 -17.05
CA PHE A 491 5.14 5.38 -16.77
C PHE A 491 4.81 4.78 -15.41
N LEU A 492 5.33 3.58 -15.11
CA LEU A 492 5.13 2.96 -13.80
C LEU A 492 5.81 3.74 -12.68
N GLN A 493 6.94 4.39 -12.97
CA GLN A 493 7.58 5.37 -12.09
C GLN A 493 6.74 6.64 -11.85
N SER A 494 5.67 6.90 -12.61
CA SER A 494 4.74 8.02 -12.34
C SER A 494 3.61 7.66 -11.38
N ILE A 495 3.24 6.38 -11.25
CA ILE A 495 2.05 5.97 -10.49
C ILE A 495 2.35 6.02 -8.99
N VAL A 496 1.83 7.04 -8.30
CA VAL A 496 1.93 7.13 -6.83
C VAL A 496 0.77 6.33 -6.21
N SER A 497 1.02 5.67 -5.08
CA SER A 497 -0.06 5.08 -4.26
C SER A 497 -1.10 6.14 -3.86
N PRO A 498 -2.39 5.77 -3.67
CA PRO A 498 -3.42 6.71 -3.25
C PRO A 498 -3.19 7.21 -1.81
N ALA A 499 -3.92 8.26 -1.45
CA ALA A 499 -4.05 8.68 -0.05
C ALA A 499 -4.78 7.59 0.78
N PRO A 500 -4.51 7.49 2.09
CA PRO A 500 -5.23 6.60 2.99
C PRO A 500 -6.76 6.80 2.97
N GLY A 501 -7.50 5.71 3.18
CA GLY A 501 -8.97 5.74 3.26
C GLY A 501 -9.49 6.23 4.63
N PRO A 502 -10.80 6.14 4.89
CA PRO A 502 -11.36 6.44 6.20
C PRO A 502 -10.91 5.41 7.28
N PHE A 503 -10.39 5.91 8.40
CA PHE A 503 -9.97 5.10 9.55
C PHE A 503 -10.28 5.78 10.89
N ASP A 504 -10.34 5.00 11.97
CA ASP A 504 -10.43 5.47 13.36
C ASP A 504 -9.02 5.87 13.84
N GLU A 505 -8.74 7.17 13.90
CA GLU A 505 -7.41 7.71 14.23
C GLU A 505 -6.89 7.25 15.60
N ALA A 506 -7.75 7.14 16.61
CA ALA A 506 -7.36 6.73 17.95
C ALA A 506 -6.97 5.24 17.99
N LYS A 507 -7.69 4.40 17.25
CA LYS A 507 -7.32 2.99 17.03
C LYS A 507 -6.06 2.86 16.17
N ALA A 508 -5.91 3.67 15.13
CA ALA A 508 -4.71 3.66 14.28
C ALA A 508 -3.44 4.06 15.08
N GLU A 509 -3.53 5.03 15.99
CA GLU A 509 -2.43 5.38 16.91
C GLU A 509 -2.14 4.26 17.92
N HIS A 510 -3.11 3.40 18.24
CA HIS A 510 -2.89 2.19 19.03
C HIS A 510 -2.22 1.09 18.18
N GLY A 511 -2.73 0.83 16.97
CA GLY A 511 -2.18 -0.14 16.01
C GLY A 511 -0.73 0.15 15.67
N TRP A 512 -0.39 1.41 15.43
CA TRP A 512 0.99 1.87 15.25
C TRP A 512 1.93 1.44 16.40
N ARG A 513 1.47 1.51 17.65
CA ARG A 513 2.25 1.08 18.82
C ARG A 513 2.42 -0.43 18.91
N LEU A 514 1.46 -1.19 18.40
CA LEU A 514 1.50 -2.64 18.32
C LEU A 514 2.44 -3.08 17.18
N PHE A 515 2.27 -2.51 15.99
CA PHE A 515 3.05 -2.76 14.77
C PHE A 515 4.56 -2.53 14.97
N TYR A 516 4.93 -1.39 15.58
CA TYR A 516 6.32 -1.09 15.99
C TYR A 516 6.58 -1.48 17.46
N GLY A 517 5.90 -2.51 17.98
CA GLY A 517 5.94 -2.92 19.39
C GLY A 517 5.53 -4.38 19.61
N LYS A 518 4.42 -4.64 20.29
CA LYS A 518 3.99 -6.00 20.71
C LYS A 518 3.86 -6.96 19.52
N ALA A 519 3.15 -6.55 18.47
CA ALA A 519 2.88 -7.37 17.29
C ALA A 519 4.08 -7.54 16.36
N ASN A 520 5.14 -6.73 16.54
CA ASN A 520 6.43 -6.88 15.88
C ASN A 520 6.43 -6.90 14.33
N CYS A 521 5.32 -6.50 13.69
CA CYS A 521 5.13 -6.53 12.24
C CYS A 521 6.27 -5.85 11.45
N ALA A 522 6.82 -4.77 12.02
CA ALA A 522 7.96 -4.03 11.48
C ALA A 522 9.29 -4.82 11.41
N ALA A 523 9.35 -6.04 11.95
CA ALA A 523 10.49 -6.94 11.76
C ALA A 523 10.57 -7.48 10.32
N CYS A 524 9.42 -7.78 9.70
CA CYS A 524 9.34 -8.09 8.28
C CYS A 524 9.16 -6.80 7.46
N HIS A 525 8.14 -6.01 7.79
CA HIS A 525 7.80 -4.73 7.16
C HIS A 525 8.75 -3.59 7.59
N SER A 526 10.02 -3.74 7.23
CA SER A 526 11.16 -3.06 7.87
C SER A 526 11.71 -1.85 7.10
N SER A 527 11.33 -1.67 5.83
CA SER A 527 11.55 -0.42 5.08
C SER A 527 10.51 0.65 5.46
N GLY A 528 10.78 1.92 5.13
CA GLY A 528 9.84 3.01 5.43
C GLY A 528 8.65 3.12 4.47
N GLU A 529 8.55 2.23 3.48
CA GLU A 529 7.33 2.03 2.67
C GLU A 529 6.61 0.71 3.03
N GLY A 530 7.02 0.06 4.13
CA GLY A 530 6.43 -1.18 4.62
C GLY A 530 6.86 -2.47 3.91
N THR A 531 7.60 -2.43 2.81
CA THR A 531 8.18 -3.66 2.20
C THR A 531 9.29 -4.24 3.09
N GLY A 532 9.53 -5.54 2.95
CA GLY A 532 10.66 -6.22 3.60
C GLY A 532 12.00 -6.07 2.88
N ALA A 533 13.05 -6.56 3.53
CA ALA A 533 14.42 -6.49 3.06
C ALA A 533 14.64 -7.33 1.78
N GLU A 534 15.56 -6.87 0.94
CA GLU A 534 16.02 -7.62 -0.23
C GLU A 534 16.66 -8.96 0.17
N GLY A 535 16.43 -10.02 -0.62
CA GLY A 535 16.86 -11.37 -0.25
C GLY A 535 16.08 -12.00 0.92
N LYS A 536 14.84 -11.56 1.19
CA LYS A 536 13.94 -12.14 2.22
C LYS A 536 12.58 -12.51 1.65
N TYR A 537 12.29 -13.80 1.77
CA TYR A 537 11.13 -14.50 1.22
C TYR A 537 10.56 -15.44 2.28
N PHE A 538 9.25 -15.66 2.27
CA PHE A 538 8.53 -16.41 3.29
C PHE A 538 7.51 -17.37 2.65
N THR A 539 7.36 -18.55 3.24
CA THR A 539 6.43 -19.61 2.76
C THR A 539 5.37 -19.98 3.78
N ASN A 540 5.60 -19.72 5.07
CA ASN A 540 4.77 -20.14 6.20
C ASN A 540 3.77 -19.08 6.69
N ILE A 541 3.75 -17.89 6.10
CA ILE A 541 3.02 -16.70 6.58
C ILE A 541 1.61 -16.56 5.95
N VAL A 542 1.34 -17.31 4.88
CA VAL A 542 0.06 -17.32 4.13
C VAL A 542 -0.86 -18.45 4.59
N GLU A 543 -2.16 -18.42 4.24
CA GLU A 543 -3.10 -19.51 4.57
C GLU A 543 -2.82 -20.78 3.76
N ASN A 544 -2.64 -20.64 2.44
CA ASN A 544 -2.20 -21.72 1.56
C ASN A 544 -0.67 -21.59 1.34
N PRO A 545 0.18 -22.50 1.83
CA PRO A 545 1.62 -22.44 1.59
C PRO A 545 1.93 -22.52 0.08
N PRO A 546 2.85 -21.70 -0.44
CA PRO A 546 3.16 -21.67 -1.86
C PRO A 546 3.87 -22.97 -2.29
N GLN A 547 3.43 -23.53 -3.41
CA GLN A 547 3.92 -24.80 -3.96
C GLN A 547 4.71 -24.56 -5.26
N GLY A 548 5.28 -25.62 -5.85
CA GLY A 548 6.01 -25.53 -7.12
C GLY A 548 7.14 -24.51 -7.07
N LEU A 549 7.27 -23.68 -8.10
CA LEU A 549 8.25 -22.61 -8.17
C LEU A 549 7.98 -21.49 -7.14
N LEU A 550 6.73 -21.23 -6.75
CA LEU A 550 6.43 -20.26 -5.67
C LEU A 550 6.97 -20.72 -4.31
N SER A 551 7.24 -22.02 -4.12
CA SER A 551 7.75 -22.57 -2.86
C SER A 551 9.15 -22.08 -2.47
N ILE A 552 9.88 -21.43 -3.39
CA ILE A 552 11.12 -20.72 -3.04
C ILE A 552 10.82 -19.56 -2.07
N GLY A 553 9.63 -18.95 -2.15
CA GLY A 553 9.04 -18.08 -1.15
C GLY A 553 8.58 -16.71 -1.66
N ILE A 554 7.61 -16.13 -0.95
CA ILE A 554 6.92 -14.88 -1.29
C ILE A 554 7.62 -13.66 -0.67
N LYS A 555 7.79 -12.57 -1.42
CA LYS A 555 8.33 -11.31 -0.88
C LYS A 555 7.31 -10.60 0.02
N THR A 556 7.76 -10.07 1.16
CA THR A 556 6.98 -9.16 2.02
C THR A 556 6.59 -7.87 1.25
N PRO A 557 5.29 -7.62 0.98
CA PRO A 557 4.87 -6.53 0.12
C PRO A 557 4.98 -5.14 0.78
N GLY A 558 5.00 -4.10 -0.06
CA GLY A 558 4.82 -2.72 0.39
C GLY A 558 3.42 -2.49 0.96
N LEU A 559 3.30 -1.67 2.00
CA LEU A 559 2.05 -1.49 2.75
C LEU A 559 1.30 -0.19 2.40
N ARG A 560 1.66 0.51 1.33
CA ARG A 560 1.00 1.77 0.97
C ARG A 560 -0.26 1.55 0.14
N GLY A 561 -1.31 2.32 0.41
CA GLY A 561 -2.56 2.32 -0.35
C GLY A 561 -3.36 1.01 -0.23
N LEU A 562 -3.20 0.26 0.86
CA LEU A 562 -3.80 -1.09 1.04
C LEU A 562 -5.32 -1.10 0.83
N MET A 563 -5.98 0.01 1.16
CA MET A 563 -7.44 0.19 1.05
C MET A 563 -8.03 -0.02 -0.35
N VAL A 564 -7.22 -0.09 -1.41
CA VAL A 564 -7.68 -0.37 -2.78
C VAL A 564 -7.03 -1.63 -3.40
N THR A 565 -6.42 -2.48 -2.57
CA THR A 565 -5.64 -3.67 -3.02
C THR A 565 -6.14 -4.97 -2.37
N ALA A 566 -7.44 -5.06 -2.09
CA ALA A 566 -8.09 -6.29 -1.64
C ALA A 566 -8.56 -7.14 -2.85
N PRO A 567 -8.50 -8.48 -2.80
CA PRO A 567 -8.05 -9.32 -1.68
C PRO A 567 -6.54 -9.31 -1.49
N TYR A 568 -6.09 -9.79 -0.33
CA TYR A 568 -4.71 -9.76 0.14
C TYR A 568 -4.08 -11.16 0.18
N PHE A 569 -2.75 -11.18 0.42
CA PHE A 569 -1.84 -12.31 0.20
C PHE A 569 -1.65 -12.66 -1.29
N HIS A 570 -0.66 -13.52 -1.57
CA HIS A 570 -0.23 -13.86 -2.93
C HIS A 570 -1.29 -14.61 -3.77
N ASP A 571 -2.31 -15.14 -3.11
CA ASP A 571 -3.33 -16.07 -3.61
C ASP A 571 -4.75 -15.54 -3.37
N GLY A 572 -4.89 -14.30 -2.89
CA GLY A 572 -6.16 -13.67 -2.57
C GLY A 572 -6.92 -14.30 -1.39
N SER A 573 -6.25 -15.12 -0.57
CA SER A 573 -6.89 -15.87 0.53
C SER A 573 -7.56 -14.98 1.58
N ALA A 574 -7.05 -13.78 1.83
CA ALA A 574 -7.63 -12.85 2.79
C ALA A 574 -8.48 -11.78 2.09
N ALA A 575 -9.80 -11.86 2.21
CA ALA A 575 -10.71 -10.86 1.64
C ALA A 575 -10.57 -9.46 2.28
N THR A 576 -10.24 -9.39 3.58
CA THR A 576 -10.13 -8.12 4.32
C THR A 576 -8.83 -7.99 5.11
N LEU A 577 -8.48 -6.77 5.50
CA LEU A 577 -7.37 -6.50 6.43
C LEU A 577 -7.57 -7.18 7.80
N ALA A 578 -8.81 -7.45 8.21
CA ALA A 578 -9.09 -8.20 9.44
C ALA A 578 -8.71 -9.68 9.29
N ASP A 579 -8.95 -10.28 8.11
CA ASP A 579 -8.53 -11.66 7.81
C ASP A 579 -7.00 -11.76 7.74
N VAL A 580 -6.32 -10.75 7.17
CA VAL A 580 -4.86 -10.63 7.20
C VAL A 580 -4.34 -10.62 8.64
N VAL A 581 -4.83 -9.70 9.50
CA VAL A 581 -4.39 -9.61 10.90
C VAL A 581 -4.68 -10.92 11.65
N LYS A 582 -5.88 -11.48 11.51
CA LYS A 582 -6.29 -12.75 12.11
C LYS A 582 -5.39 -13.92 11.69
N ARG A 583 -4.98 -13.99 10.42
CA ARG A 583 -4.03 -15.01 9.92
C ARG A 583 -2.64 -14.82 10.54
N TYR A 584 -2.15 -13.58 10.61
CA TYR A 584 -0.87 -13.24 11.26
C TYR A 584 -0.87 -13.53 12.77
N THR A 585 -2.01 -13.42 13.46
CA THR A 585 -2.14 -13.72 14.89
C THR A 585 -2.67 -15.13 15.17
N SER A 586 -2.62 -16.06 14.21
CA SER A 586 -2.97 -17.45 14.48
C SER A 586 -1.79 -18.18 15.17
N PRO A 587 -2.05 -19.24 15.96
CA PRO A 587 -0.99 -20.01 16.62
C PRO A 587 0.06 -20.64 15.67
N ASP A 588 -0.24 -20.66 14.37
CA ASP A 588 0.61 -21.19 13.30
C ASP A 588 1.72 -20.19 12.86
N ILE A 589 1.65 -18.92 13.27
CA ILE A 589 2.70 -17.90 13.07
C ILE A 589 3.17 -17.40 14.46
N PRO A 590 4.02 -18.18 15.16
CA PRO A 590 4.49 -17.85 16.51
C PRO A 590 5.40 -16.62 16.59
N GLU A 591 5.80 -16.04 15.45
CA GLU A 591 6.53 -14.77 15.36
C GLU A 591 5.70 -13.56 15.82
N VAL A 592 4.36 -13.66 15.80
CA VAL A 592 3.42 -12.65 16.32
C VAL A 592 2.80 -13.20 17.61
N PRO A 593 2.94 -12.53 18.77
CA PRO A 593 2.35 -13.00 20.01
C PRO A 593 0.84 -12.73 20.06
N ASP A 594 0.10 -13.57 20.79
CA ASP A 594 -1.36 -13.46 21.03
C ASP A 594 -1.83 -12.00 21.22
N LEU A 595 -2.71 -11.54 20.34
CA LEU A 595 -3.33 -10.21 20.38
C LEU A 595 -4.81 -10.32 20.71
N TYR A 596 -5.29 -9.47 21.61
CA TYR A 596 -6.71 -9.33 21.90
C TYR A 596 -7.47 -8.70 20.72
N ASP A 597 -8.79 -8.92 20.65
CA ASP A 597 -9.63 -8.43 19.54
C ASP A 597 -9.52 -6.91 19.32
N ASP A 598 -9.31 -6.12 20.39
CA ASP A 598 -9.12 -4.67 20.31
C ASP A 598 -7.71 -4.28 19.83
N GLU A 599 -6.69 -5.08 20.12
CA GLU A 599 -5.34 -4.94 19.55
C GLU A 599 -5.33 -5.31 18.07
N GLN A 600 -6.05 -6.36 17.67
CA GLN A 600 -6.23 -6.75 16.26
C GLN A 600 -6.99 -5.68 15.48
N ALA A 601 -8.13 -5.20 16.01
CA ALA A 601 -8.88 -4.10 15.40
C ALA A 601 -8.04 -2.81 15.30
N ALA A 602 -7.20 -2.52 16.30
CA ALA A 602 -6.29 -1.39 16.25
C ALA A 602 -5.23 -1.53 15.13
N LEU A 603 -4.65 -2.72 14.93
CA LEU A 603 -3.77 -2.99 13.79
C LEU A 603 -4.47 -2.79 12.45
N VAL A 604 -5.72 -3.25 12.31
CA VAL A 604 -6.51 -3.03 11.09
C VAL A 604 -6.64 -1.53 10.80
N GLU A 605 -7.08 -0.71 11.76
CA GLU A 605 -7.20 0.75 11.57
C GLU A 605 -5.86 1.43 11.27
N TYR A 606 -4.74 0.91 11.80
CA TYR A 606 -3.41 1.38 11.40
C TYR A 606 -3.09 1.01 9.94
N MET A 607 -3.39 -0.21 9.49
CA MET A 607 -3.18 -0.62 8.09
C MET A 607 -4.05 0.17 7.10
N LYS A 608 -5.23 0.66 7.52
CA LYS A 608 -6.05 1.60 6.73
C LYS A 608 -5.42 2.99 6.58
N SER A 609 -4.48 3.36 7.45
CA SER A 609 -3.81 4.66 7.48
C SER A 609 -2.54 4.73 6.60
N LEU A 610 -2.29 3.70 5.78
CA LEU A 610 -1.11 3.51 4.92
C LEU A 610 -1.48 3.46 3.43
#